data_AF-A0A0D6LT53-F1
#
_entry.id   AF-A0A0D6LT53-F1
#
_cell.length_a   1.000
_cell.length_b   1.000
_cell.length_c   1.000
_cell.angle_alpha   90.00
_cell.angle_beta   90.00
_cell.angle_gamma   90.00
#
_symmetry.space_group_name_H-M   'P 1'
#
loop_
_entity.id
_entity.type
_entity.pdbx_description
1 polymer ?
#
loop_
_entity_poly.entity_id
_entity_poly.type
_entity_poly.pdbx_seq_one_letter_code
_entity_poly.pdbx_strand_id
1 'polypeptide(L)'
;MADPAVLKQIKIQTGVVKRLVKVPLNNYFYSPTKLGNLLQEHASYIKEVEKETQKIEKMKAEAQNEDDEYAIKKAGQVLQVTSLRMTYCWNLLILFCQETRGMIGDTARRCVTATAALQKLLDESGLEECQELTDAKAQIEAASAITTA
;
A
#
# COMPACT_ATOMS: atom_id res chain seq x y z
N MET A 1 35.28 19.81 23.86
CA MET A 1 35.59 18.61 23.04
C MET A 1 34.49 17.61 23.28
N ALA A 2 33.72 17.29 22.24
CA ALA A 2 32.59 16.40 22.39
C ALA A 2 33.03 14.96 22.70
N ASP A 3 32.23 14.28 23.51
CA ASP A 3 32.53 12.93 23.97
C ASP A 3 32.54 11.95 22.78
N PRO A 4 33.64 11.22 22.53
CA PRO A 4 33.75 10.29 21.42
C PRO A 4 32.77 9.11 21.49
N ALA A 5 32.19 8.82 22.66
CA ALA A 5 31.11 7.85 22.80
C ALA A 5 29.79 8.35 22.16
N VAL A 6 29.48 9.64 22.34
CA VAL A 6 28.26 10.27 21.80
C VAL A 6 28.32 10.32 20.27
N LEU A 7 29.47 10.66 19.70
CA LEU A 7 29.67 10.64 18.24
C LEU A 7 29.48 9.25 17.62
N LYS A 8 29.97 8.18 18.29
CA LYS A 8 29.73 6.79 17.86
C LYS A 8 28.25 6.44 17.93
N GLN A 9 27.56 6.86 18.98
CA GLN A 9 26.14 6.59 19.17
C GLN A 9 25.27 7.27 18.10
N ILE A 10 25.57 8.53 17.76
CA ILE A 10 24.94 9.28 16.67
C ILE A 10 25.13 8.53 15.34
N LYS A 11 26.35 8.10 15.01
CA LYS A 11 26.63 7.33 13.79
C LYS A 11 25.81 6.03 13.69
N ILE A 12 25.68 5.30 14.80
CA ILE A 12 24.90 4.06 14.85
C ILE A 12 23.41 4.37 14.62
N GLN A 13 22.87 5.38 15.32
CA GLN A 13 21.47 5.79 15.23
C GLN A 13 21.13 6.33 13.83
N THR A 14 21.98 7.17 13.23
CA THR A 14 21.85 7.61 11.83
C THR A 14 21.83 6.42 10.87
N GLY A 15 22.66 5.39 11.11
CA GLY A 15 22.64 4.16 10.34
C GLY A 15 21.35 3.35 10.49
N VAL A 16 20.73 3.35 11.67
CA VAL A 16 19.41 2.73 11.91
C VAL A 16 18.31 3.46 11.14
N VAL A 17 18.26 4.79 11.24
CA VAL A 17 17.29 5.62 10.50
C VAL A 17 17.43 5.40 9.00
N LYS A 18 18.66 5.42 8.47
CA LYS A 18 18.92 5.17 7.04
C LYS A 18 18.43 3.79 6.56
N ARG A 19 18.54 2.76 7.38
CA ARG A 19 18.00 1.41 7.07
C ARG A 19 16.47 1.43 7.13
N LEU A 20 15.89 2.04 8.16
CA LEU A 20 14.44 2.15 8.31
C LEU A 20 13.77 3.04 7.25
N VAL A 21 14.51 3.95 6.61
CA VAL A 21 14.06 4.72 5.44
C VAL A 21 14.19 3.91 4.15
N LYS A 22 15.22 3.07 4.03
CA LYS A 22 15.44 2.23 2.84
C LYS A 22 14.55 0.98 2.80
N VAL A 23 14.21 0.40 3.95
CA VAL A 23 13.34 -0.79 4.07
C VAL A 23 11.92 -0.52 3.54
N PRO A 24 11.21 0.58 3.86
CA PRO A 24 9.93 0.87 3.25
C PRO A 24 10.10 1.02 1.74
N LEU A 25 11.11 1.75 1.25
CA LEU A 25 11.32 1.90 -0.20
C LEU A 25 11.60 0.57 -0.94
N ASN A 26 12.37 -0.35 -0.36
CA ASN A 26 12.72 -1.63 -0.99
C ASN A 26 11.73 -2.77 -0.72
N ASN A 27 11.01 -2.75 0.41
CA ASN A 27 10.07 -3.80 0.81
C ASN A 27 8.60 -3.45 0.45
N TYR A 28 8.30 -2.18 0.12
CA TYR A 28 7.07 -1.81 -0.61
C TYR A 28 7.07 -2.28 -2.06
N PHE A 29 8.20 -2.78 -2.55
CA PHE A 29 8.26 -3.55 -3.78
C PHE A 29 7.74 -4.98 -3.58
N TYR A 30 6.61 -5.12 -2.87
CA TYR A 30 5.70 -6.24 -3.06
C TYR A 30 5.04 -6.03 -4.43
N SER A 31 5.78 -6.38 -5.46
CA SER A 31 5.45 -6.36 -6.89
C SER A 31 4.35 -5.34 -7.27
N PRO A 32 4.67 -4.10 -7.68
CA PRO A 32 3.67 -3.17 -8.26
C PRO A 32 2.86 -3.81 -9.40
N THR A 33 3.40 -4.87 -10.01
CA THR A 33 2.71 -5.73 -10.97
C THR A 33 1.51 -6.49 -10.38
N LYS A 34 1.54 -6.99 -9.14
CA LYS A 34 0.43 -7.77 -8.56
C LYS A 34 -0.79 -6.89 -8.27
N LEU A 35 -0.59 -5.73 -7.65
CA LEU A 35 -1.67 -4.75 -7.43
C LEU A 35 -2.21 -4.22 -8.76
N GLY A 36 -1.32 -3.91 -9.72
CA GLY A 36 -1.71 -3.50 -11.07
C GLY A 36 -2.53 -4.56 -11.80
N ASN A 37 -2.13 -5.83 -11.71
CA ASN A 37 -2.86 -6.95 -12.31
C ASN A 37 -4.25 -7.12 -11.68
N LEU A 38 -4.36 -7.06 -10.34
CA LEU A 38 -5.64 -7.14 -9.63
C LEU A 38 -6.60 -5.99 -10.01
N LEU A 39 -6.08 -4.78 -10.16
CA LEU A 39 -6.86 -3.62 -10.63
C LEU A 39 -7.32 -3.80 -12.08
N GLN A 40 -6.45 -4.30 -12.95
CA GLN A 40 -6.78 -4.58 -14.35
C GLN A 40 -7.83 -5.70 -14.48
N GLU A 41 -7.68 -6.78 -13.70
CA GLU A 41 -8.66 -7.86 -13.62
C GLU A 41 -10.01 -7.36 -13.14
N HIS A 42 -10.04 -6.56 -12.06
CA HIS A 42 -11.27 -5.95 -11.56
C HIS A 42 -11.95 -5.06 -12.62
N ALA A 43 -11.18 -4.25 -13.35
CA ALA A 43 -11.69 -3.44 -14.45
C ALA A 43 -12.24 -4.28 -15.62
N SER A 44 -11.68 -5.46 -15.87
CA SER A 44 -12.21 -6.41 -16.86
C SER A 44 -13.54 -7.00 -16.41
N TYR A 45 -13.65 -7.44 -15.14
CA TYR A 45 -14.89 -8.00 -14.61
C TYR A 45 -16.03 -6.99 -14.57
N ILE A 46 -15.76 -5.71 -14.28
CA ILE A 46 -16.77 -4.64 -14.38
C ILE A 46 -17.37 -4.60 -15.78
N LYS A 47 -16.53 -4.60 -16.82
CA LYS A 47 -16.98 -4.56 -18.22
C LYS A 47 -17.75 -5.83 -18.61
N GLU A 48 -17.39 -6.99 -18.06
CA GLU A 48 -18.13 -8.23 -18.29
C GLU A 48 -19.52 -8.19 -17.62
N VAL A 49 -19.60 -7.73 -16.37
CA VAL A 49 -20.88 -7.57 -15.66
C VAL A 49 -21.80 -6.59 -16.40
N GLU A 50 -21.28 -5.48 -16.89
CA GLU A 50 -22.05 -4.51 -17.70
C GLU A 50 -22.57 -5.15 -19.00
N LYS A 51 -21.72 -5.88 -19.73
CA LYS A 51 -22.12 -6.56 -20.97
C LYS A 51 -23.19 -7.63 -20.73
N GLU A 52 -23.03 -8.45 -19.69
CA GLU A 52 -24.00 -9.50 -19.38
C GLU A 52 -25.33 -8.91 -18.87
N THR A 53 -25.29 -7.81 -18.13
CA THR A 53 -26.50 -7.09 -17.70
C THR A 53 -27.28 -6.55 -18.90
N GLN A 54 -26.60 -5.88 -19.83
CA GLN A 54 -27.22 -5.36 -21.05
C GLN A 54 -27.79 -6.46 -21.95
N LYS A 55 -27.11 -7.61 -22.05
CA LYS A 55 -27.64 -8.77 -22.77
C LYS A 55 -28.90 -9.32 -22.12
N ILE A 56 -28.93 -9.45 -20.79
CA ILE A 56 -30.10 -9.92 -20.06
C ILE A 56 -31.27 -8.94 -20.17
N GLU A 57 -31.02 -7.63 -20.13
CA GLU A 57 -32.06 -6.62 -20.33
C GLU A 57 -32.67 -6.69 -21.72
N LYS A 58 -31.85 -6.87 -22.76
CA LYS A 58 -32.32 -7.09 -24.14
C LYS A 58 -33.12 -8.39 -24.28
N MET A 59 -32.59 -9.49 -23.75
CA MET A 59 -33.30 -10.79 -23.77
C MET A 59 -34.65 -10.71 -23.02
N LYS A 60 -34.70 -9.99 -21.89
CA LYS A 60 -35.96 -9.75 -21.15
C LYS A 60 -36.95 -8.88 -21.92
N ALA A 61 -36.49 -7.91 -22.71
CA ALA A 61 -37.35 -7.06 -23.51
C ALA A 61 -37.94 -7.77 -24.74
N GLU A 62 -37.23 -8.78 -25.26
CA GLU A 62 -37.61 -9.53 -26.48
C GLU A 62 -38.27 -10.88 -26.17
N ALA A 63 -38.40 -11.26 -24.89
CA ALA A 63 -38.96 -12.54 -24.47
C ALA A 63 -40.43 -12.68 -24.87
N GLN A 64 -40.74 -13.68 -25.69
CA GLN A 64 -42.11 -13.98 -26.11
C GLN A 64 -42.55 -15.41 -25.76
N ASN A 65 -41.62 -16.33 -25.47
CA ASN A 65 -41.92 -17.74 -25.23
C ASN A 65 -41.25 -18.30 -23.95
N GLU A 66 -41.74 -19.43 -23.42
CA GLU A 66 -41.18 -20.08 -22.21
C GLU A 66 -39.70 -20.50 -22.37
N ASP A 67 -39.26 -20.84 -23.59
CA ASP A 67 -37.85 -21.15 -23.88
C ASP A 67 -36.93 -19.91 -23.72
N ASP A 68 -37.44 -18.71 -24.05
CA ASP A 68 -36.72 -17.45 -23.85
C ASP A 68 -36.57 -17.17 -22.34
N GLU A 69 -37.59 -17.52 -21.56
CA GLU A 69 -37.58 -17.38 -20.11
C GLU A 69 -36.53 -18.29 -19.44
N TYR A 70 -36.34 -19.52 -19.95
CA TYR A 70 -35.26 -20.41 -19.52
C TYR A 70 -33.87 -19.87 -19.90
N ALA A 71 -33.72 -19.33 -21.11
CA ALA A 71 -32.47 -18.71 -21.57
C ALA A 71 -32.09 -17.49 -20.69
N ILE A 72 -33.06 -16.67 -20.29
CA ILE A 72 -32.86 -15.54 -19.38
C ILE A 72 -32.43 -16.01 -17.99
N LYS A 73 -33.03 -17.07 -17.44
CA LYS A 73 -32.62 -17.64 -16.14
C LYS A 73 -31.16 -18.13 -16.18
N LYS A 74 -30.77 -18.81 -17.25
CA LYS A 74 -29.39 -19.28 -17.44
C LYS A 74 -28.41 -18.12 -17.59
N ALA A 75 -28.77 -17.09 -18.36
CA ALA A 75 -27.97 -15.87 -18.45
C ALA A 75 -27.86 -15.15 -17.10
N GLY A 76 -28.94 -15.12 -16.31
CA GLY A 76 -28.94 -14.59 -14.94
C GLY A 76 -27.98 -15.32 -14.01
N GLN A 77 -27.86 -16.65 -14.10
CA GLN A 77 -26.86 -17.43 -13.36
C GLN A 77 -25.42 -17.07 -13.78
N VAL A 78 -25.19 -16.86 -15.08
CA VAL A 78 -23.88 -16.39 -15.57
C VAL A 78 -23.54 -15.01 -14.99
N LEU A 79 -24.48 -14.05 -15.02
CA LEU A 79 -24.29 -12.73 -14.40
C LEU A 79 -24.02 -12.83 -12.89
N GLN A 80 -24.73 -13.71 -12.18
CA GLN A 80 -24.55 -13.93 -10.75
C GLN A 80 -23.13 -14.44 -10.44
N VAL A 81 -22.64 -15.44 -11.18
CA VAL A 81 -21.29 -16.00 -10.98
C VAL A 81 -20.20 -14.98 -11.34
N THR A 82 -20.39 -14.20 -12.41
CA THR A 82 -19.46 -13.12 -12.79
C THR A 82 -19.42 -12.00 -11.74
N SER A 83 -20.59 -11.63 -11.19
CA SER A 83 -20.68 -10.63 -10.11
C SER A 83 -20.01 -11.11 -8.84
N LEU A 84 -20.18 -12.39 -8.48
CA LEU A 84 -19.45 -12.99 -7.36
C LEU A 84 -17.94 -12.92 -7.56
N ARG A 85 -17.43 -13.27 -8.76
CA ARG A 85 -15.99 -13.14 -9.09
C ARG A 85 -15.49 -11.70 -8.92
N MET A 86 -16.28 -10.71 -9.35
CA MET A 86 -15.96 -9.29 -9.15
C MET A 86 -15.85 -8.94 -7.66
N THR A 87 -16.82 -9.38 -6.85
CA THR A 87 -16.80 -9.17 -5.39
C THR A 87 -15.60 -9.85 -4.71
N TYR A 88 -15.25 -11.08 -5.10
CA TYR A 88 -14.06 -11.76 -4.59
C TYR A 88 -12.77 -11.00 -4.92
N CYS A 89 -12.64 -10.52 -6.15
CA CYS A 89 -11.50 -9.72 -6.58
C CYS A 89 -11.38 -8.41 -5.77
N TRP A 90 -12.52 -7.74 -5.52
CA TRP A 90 -12.58 -6.53 -4.71
C TRP A 90 -12.18 -6.78 -3.24
N ASN A 91 -12.69 -7.86 -2.63
CA ASN A 91 -12.34 -8.22 -1.25
C ASN A 91 -10.86 -8.56 -1.12
N LEU A 92 -10.28 -9.26 -2.11
CA LEU A 92 -8.85 -9.57 -2.12
C LEU A 92 -8.00 -8.30 -2.26
N LEU A 93 -8.45 -7.34 -3.08
CA LEU A 93 -7.82 -6.02 -3.20
C LEU A 93 -7.87 -5.24 -1.89
N ILE A 94 -9.02 -5.22 -1.19
CA ILE A 94 -9.16 -4.59 0.12
C ILE A 94 -8.18 -5.19 1.13
N LEU A 95 -8.09 -6.53 1.18
CA LEU A 95 -7.24 -7.24 2.12
C LEU A 95 -5.76 -6.93 1.87
N PHE A 96 -5.35 -6.93 0.60
CA PHE A 96 -4.01 -6.54 0.17
C PHE A 96 -3.68 -5.09 0.55
N CYS A 97 -4.61 -4.16 0.33
CA CYS A 97 -4.47 -2.77 0.74
C CYS A 97 -4.38 -2.63 2.27
N GLN A 98 -5.12 -3.43 3.05
CA GLN A 98 -5.05 -3.42 4.51
C GLN A 98 -3.72 -3.97 5.04
N GLU A 99 -3.23 -5.10 4.55
CA GLU A 99 -1.91 -5.64 4.93
C GLU A 99 -0.81 -4.63 4.62
N THR A 100 -0.87 -4.05 3.43
CA THR A 100 0.06 -3.01 2.99
C THR A 100 -0.03 -1.79 3.89
N ARG A 101 -1.23 -1.34 4.28
CA ARG A 101 -1.40 -0.21 5.21
C ARG A 101 -0.87 -0.53 6.61
N GLY A 102 -1.05 -1.76 7.09
CA GLY A 102 -0.53 -2.22 8.38
C GLY A 102 0.99 -2.16 8.44
N MET A 103 1.66 -2.57 7.36
CA MET A 103 3.12 -2.52 7.23
C MET A 103 3.66 -1.08 7.10
N ILE A 104 2.94 -0.17 6.44
CA ILE A 104 3.30 1.28 6.37
C ILE A 104 3.23 1.81 7.79
N GLY A 105 2.15 1.55 8.50
CA GLY A 105 1.90 2.08 9.83
C GLY A 105 2.96 1.63 10.85
N ASP A 106 3.35 0.35 10.82
CA ASP A 106 4.41 -0.17 11.69
C ASP A 106 5.77 0.43 11.34
N THR A 107 6.11 0.52 10.05
CA THR A 107 7.39 1.08 9.60
C THR A 107 7.47 2.57 9.91
N ALA A 108 6.40 3.33 9.69
CA ALA A 108 6.30 4.74 10.03
C ALA A 108 6.47 4.95 11.54
N ARG A 109 5.81 4.14 12.38
CA ARG A 109 5.96 4.20 13.84
C ARG A 109 7.41 3.95 14.27
N ARG A 110 8.07 2.93 13.70
CA ARG A 110 9.49 2.65 13.97
C ARG A 110 10.41 3.77 13.50
N CYS A 111 10.14 4.39 12.36
CA CYS A 111 10.84 5.58 11.88
C CYS A 111 10.68 6.75 12.85
N VAL A 112 9.46 7.08 13.28
CA VAL A 112 9.20 8.17 14.23
C VAL A 112 9.96 7.97 15.55
N THR A 113 9.94 6.76 16.11
CA THR A 113 10.67 6.46 17.35
C THR A 113 12.19 6.56 17.18
N ALA A 114 12.74 6.05 16.08
CA ALA A 114 14.18 6.14 15.80
C ALA A 114 14.63 7.59 15.54
N THR A 115 13.83 8.34 14.79
CA THR A 115 14.06 9.77 14.52
C THR A 115 13.99 10.60 15.79
N ALA A 116 13.02 10.36 16.67
CA ALA A 116 12.91 11.04 17.97
C ALA A 116 14.08 10.72 18.91
N ALA A 117 14.54 9.47 18.92
CA ALA A 117 15.72 9.07 19.70
C ALA A 117 17.00 9.74 19.19
N LEU A 118 17.17 9.85 17.86
CA LEU A 118 18.29 10.55 17.25
C LEU A 118 18.21 12.06 17.51
N GLN A 119 17.04 12.68 17.38
CA GLN A 119 16.85 14.11 17.66
C GLN A 119 17.19 14.44 19.12
N LYS A 120 16.72 13.64 20.08
CA LYS A 120 17.05 13.80 21.49
C LYS A 120 18.56 13.72 21.76
N LEU A 121 19.25 12.77 21.11
CA LEU A 121 20.72 12.68 21.20
C LEU A 121 21.42 13.90 20.60
N LEU A 122 20.90 14.49 19.52
CA LEU A 122 21.44 15.72 18.95
C LEU A 122 21.26 16.89 19.93
N ASP A 123 20.06 17.05 20.50
CA ASP A 123 19.73 18.15 21.42
C ASP A 123 20.56 18.08 22.72
N GLU A 124 20.83 16.89 23.24
CA GLU A 124 21.62 16.66 24.46
C GLU A 124 23.14 16.79 24.24
N SER A 125 23.62 16.65 23.00
CA SER A 125 25.04 16.46 22.73
C SER A 125 25.91 17.73 22.70
N GLY A 126 25.32 18.93 22.64
CA GLY A 126 26.06 20.21 22.68
C GLY A 126 27.24 20.30 21.68
N LEU A 127 27.17 19.52 20.60
CA LEU A 127 28.24 19.27 19.65
C LEU A 127 28.38 20.44 18.66
N GLU A 128 29.61 20.89 18.39
CA GLU A 128 29.90 21.77 17.25
C GLU A 128 29.50 21.08 15.94
N GLU A 129 29.05 21.84 14.93
CA GLU A 129 28.61 21.28 13.64
C GLU A 129 29.70 20.41 13.01
N CYS A 130 29.52 19.09 13.11
CA CYS A 130 30.37 18.07 12.51
C CYS A 130 29.59 17.37 11.40
N GLN A 131 30.30 16.79 10.43
CA GLN A 131 29.70 16.11 9.27
C GLN A 131 28.68 15.03 9.68
N GLU A 132 28.93 14.32 10.79
CA GLU A 132 27.98 13.31 11.30
C GLU A 132 26.64 13.89 11.74
N LEU A 133 26.64 15.14 12.18
CA LEU A 133 25.49 15.90 12.65
C LEU A 133 24.66 16.40 11.45
N THR A 134 25.34 16.87 10.39
CA THR A 134 24.71 17.23 9.11
C THR A 134 24.07 16.01 8.45
N ASP A 135 24.77 14.88 8.44
CA ASP A 135 24.24 13.61 7.91
C ASP A 135 23.04 13.11 8.74
N ALA A 136 23.09 13.23 10.07
CA ALA A 136 21.98 12.88 10.95
C ALA A 136 20.73 13.74 10.66
N LYS A 137 20.89 15.07 10.58
CA LYS A 137 19.80 16.01 10.25
C LYS A 137 19.18 15.72 8.87
N ALA A 138 20.01 15.46 7.85
CA ALA A 138 19.53 15.09 6.52
C ALA A 138 18.72 13.78 6.52
N GLN A 139 19.11 12.79 7.34
CA GLN A 139 18.35 11.55 7.49
C GLN A 139 17.05 11.74 8.29
N ILE A 140 17.03 12.64 9.28
CA ILE A 140 15.80 13.03 10.00
C ILE A 140 14.79 13.67 9.05
N GLU A 141 15.26 14.58 8.19
CA GLU A 141 14.42 15.23 7.18
C GLU A 141 13.91 14.23 6.11
N ALA A 142 14.77 13.32 5.65
CA ALA A 142 14.35 12.25 4.75
C ALA A 142 13.32 11.29 5.40
N ALA A 143 13.46 11.01 6.70
CA ALA A 143 12.51 10.18 7.44
C ALA A 143 11.19 10.91 7.70
N SER A 144 11.21 12.22 7.97
CA SER A 144 10.00 12.99 8.24
C SER A 144 9.08 13.04 7.01
N ALA A 145 9.65 13.20 5.81
CA ALA A 145 8.92 13.16 4.53
C ALA A 145 8.17 11.84 4.27
N ILE A 146 8.57 10.73 4.90
CA ILE A 146 7.92 9.42 4.77
C ILE A 146 6.81 9.22 5.81
N THR A 147 6.92 9.88 6.96
CA THR A 147 5.99 9.73 8.09
C THR A 147 4.80 10.70 8.07
N THR A 148 4.84 11.75 7.25
CA THR A 148 3.76 12.74 7.09
C THR A 148 2.85 12.52 5.87
N ALA A 149 3.15 11.52 5.03
CA ALA A 149 2.33 11.12 3.88
C ALA A 149 1.32 10.02 4.24
#